data_AF-A0AAV0PZD3-F1
#
_entry.id   AF-A0AAV0PZD3-F1
#
_cell.length_a   1.000
_cell.length_b   1.000
_cell.length_c   1.000
_cell.angle_alpha   90.00
_cell.angle_beta   90.00
_cell.angle_gamma   90.00
#
_symmetry.space_group_name_H-M   'P 1'
#
loop_
_entity.id
_entity.type
_entity.pdbx_description
1 polymer ?
#
loop_
_entity_poly.entity_id
_entity_poly.type
_entity_poly.pdbx_seq_one_letter_code
_entity_poly.pdbx_strand_id
1 'polypeptide(L)'
;MWSMTVVLITAAIWMAMATYFELPVSSQQSMQDALFGTIIGVQGFRYIPIWHKNEYHRFNVVGMAWMVVQWTVAPVVACVCAFCLFTLLKKLVLRHEKGDERILVFLPIGYGIAAGLLCQFVVFEVCVFAIGFVTQSLKFAK
;
A
#
# COMPACT_ATOMS: atom_id res chain seq x y z
N MET A 1 -4.02 1.80 25.48
CA MET A 1 -3.22 0.57 25.23
C MET A 1 -4.13 -0.62 24.92
N TRP A 2 -5.08 -0.97 25.79
CA TRP A 2 -6.03 -2.09 25.57
C TRP A 2 -6.78 -2.07 24.23
N SER A 3 -7.18 -0.89 23.73
CA SER A 3 -7.83 -0.76 22.43
C SER A 3 -6.98 -1.28 21.26
N MET A 4 -5.66 -1.08 21.29
CA MET A 4 -4.77 -1.60 20.24
C MET A 4 -4.61 -3.12 20.31
N THR A 5 -4.63 -3.68 21.52
CA THR A 5 -4.63 -5.13 21.71
C THR A 5 -5.90 -5.76 21.15
N VAL A 6 -7.07 -5.15 21.38
CA VAL A 6 -8.35 -5.63 20.83
C VAL A 6 -8.33 -5.60 19.31
N VAL A 7 -7.85 -4.51 18.71
CA VAL A 7 -7.68 -4.38 17.25
C VAL A 7 -6.83 -5.52 16.69
N LEU A 8 -5.67 -5.78 17.28
CA LEU A 8 -4.77 -6.83 16.82
C LEU A 8 -5.41 -8.22 16.94
N ILE A 9 -6.09 -8.51 18.06
CA ILE A 9 -6.75 -9.80 18.27
C ILE A 9 -7.89 -9.99 17.25
N THR A 10 -8.75 -8.98 17.07
CA THR A 10 -9.86 -9.05 16.13
C THR A 10 -9.38 -9.22 14.69
N ALA A 11 -8.38 -8.44 14.27
CA ALA A 11 -7.80 -8.57 12.94
C ALA A 11 -7.10 -9.92 12.74
N ALA A 12 -6.38 -10.42 13.75
CA ALA A 12 -5.72 -11.72 13.67
C ALA A 12 -6.71 -12.89 13.58
N ILE A 13 -7.80 -12.86 14.35
CA ILE A 13 -8.86 -13.88 14.28
C ILE A 13 -9.50 -13.87 12.88
N TRP A 14 -9.81 -12.69 12.35
CA TRP A 14 -10.38 -12.56 11.01
C TRP A 14 -9.43 -13.07 9.92
N MET A 15 -8.14 -12.71 9.99
CA MET A 15 -7.14 -13.18 9.04
C MET A 15 -6.89 -14.69 9.14
N ALA A 16 -6.90 -15.26 10.35
CA ALA A 16 -6.78 -16.71 10.55
C ALA A 16 -7.97 -17.47 9.96
N MET A 17 -9.18 -16.93 10.15
CA MET A 17 -10.40 -17.49 9.56
C MET A 17 -10.40 -17.37 8.03
N ALA A 18 -10.00 -16.22 7.48
CA ALA A 18 -9.88 -16.02 6.03
C ALA A 18 -8.85 -16.98 5.42
N THR A 19 -7.71 -17.19 6.09
CA THR A 19 -6.70 -18.17 5.68
C THR A 19 -7.25 -19.59 5.68
N TYR A 20 -8.05 -19.96 6.69
CA TYR A 20 -8.69 -21.28 6.75
C TYR A 20 -9.67 -21.50 5.59
N PHE A 21 -10.38 -20.45 5.16
CA PHE A 21 -11.28 -20.49 4.01
C PHE A 21 -10.57 -20.23 2.67
N GLU A 22 -9.24 -20.12 2.65
CA GLU A 22 -8.43 -19.85 1.45
C GLU A 22 -8.87 -18.56 0.71
N LEU A 23 -9.45 -17.59 1.43
CA LEU A 23 -9.92 -16.33 0.86
C LEU A 23 -8.79 -15.29 0.87
N PRO A 24 -8.44 -14.68 -0.27
CA PRO A 24 -7.43 -13.63 -0.33
C PRO A 24 -8.00 -12.31 0.20
N VAL A 25 -7.87 -12.08 1.51
CA VAL A 25 -8.32 -10.87 2.20
C VAL A 25 -7.14 -9.93 2.48
N SER A 26 -7.36 -8.62 2.34
CA SER A 26 -6.36 -7.60 2.67
C SER A 26 -6.20 -7.45 4.19
N SER A 27 -4.98 -7.71 4.68
CA SER A 27 -4.62 -7.48 6.09
C SER A 27 -4.65 -5.99 6.46
N GLN A 28 -4.32 -5.10 5.53
CA GLN A 28 -4.35 -3.65 5.74
C GLN A 28 -5.77 -3.17 6.01
N GLN A 29 -6.73 -3.59 5.18
CA GLN A 29 -8.13 -3.21 5.32
C GLN A 29 -8.73 -3.79 6.61
N SER A 30 -8.43 -5.05 6.93
CA SER A 30 -8.90 -5.70 8.16
C SER A 30 -8.43 -4.99 9.44
N MET A 31 -7.17 -4.53 9.46
CA MET A 31 -6.64 -3.74 10.58
C MET A 31 -7.31 -2.36 10.69
N GLN A 32 -7.53 -1.68 9.56
CA GLN A 32 -8.20 -0.38 9.51
C GLN A 32 -9.66 -0.47 9.96
N ASP A 33 -10.38 -1.50 9.55
CA ASP A 33 -11.76 -1.75 9.95
C ASP A 33 -11.87 -2.09 11.45
N ALA A 34 -10.94 -2.90 11.99
CA ALA A 34 -10.88 -3.20 13.42
C ALA A 34 -10.56 -1.95 14.27
N LEU A 35 -9.63 -1.10 13.80
CA LEU A 35 -9.35 0.21 14.41
C LEU A 35 -10.61 1.08 14.42
N PHE A 36 -11.30 1.16 13.28
CA PHE A 36 -12.49 1.97 13.13
C PHE A 36 -13.63 1.50 14.05
N GLY A 37 -13.89 0.19 14.09
CA GLY A 37 -14.87 -0.40 15.00
C GLY A 37 -14.55 -0.12 16.47
N THR A 38 -13.27 -0.15 16.84
CA THR A 38 -12.82 0.17 18.21
C THR A 38 -13.01 1.66 18.54
N ILE A 39 -12.75 2.57 17.61
CA ILE A 39 -12.96 4.01 17.79
C ILE A 39 -14.45 4.31 17.99
N ILE A 40 -15.32 3.73 17.16
CA ILE A 40 -16.78 3.89 17.30
C ILE A 40 -17.23 3.29 18.64
N GLY A 41 -16.75 2.10 19.00
CA GLY A 41 -17.16 1.42 20.23
C GLY A 41 -16.76 2.16 21.51
N VAL A 42 -15.63 2.85 21.52
CA VAL A 42 -15.14 3.57 22.72
C VAL A 42 -15.61 5.02 22.77
N GLN A 43 -15.63 5.73 21.64
CA GLN A 43 -15.83 7.19 21.60
C GLN A 43 -17.12 7.62 20.90
N GLY A 44 -17.85 6.67 20.29
CA GLY A 44 -19.08 6.92 19.55
C GLY A 44 -18.85 7.59 18.19
N PHE A 45 -19.92 7.65 17.39
CA PHE A 45 -19.90 8.21 16.03
C PHE A 45 -19.50 9.70 15.95
N ARG A 46 -19.57 10.44 17.07
CA ARG A 46 -19.17 11.86 17.14
C ARG A 46 -17.66 12.09 17.14
N TYR A 47 -16.87 11.07 17.47
CA TYR A 47 -15.40 11.15 17.50
C TYR A 47 -14.76 10.49 16.27
N ILE A 48 -15.50 10.41 15.17
CA ILE A 48 -14.90 10.01 13.90
C ILE A 48 -13.83 11.07 13.55
N PRO A 49 -12.54 10.68 13.44
CA PRO A 49 -11.49 11.67 13.24
C PRO A 49 -11.61 12.23 11.82
N ILE A 50 -12.04 13.49 11.73
CA ILE A 50 -12.08 14.27 10.50
C ILE A 50 -10.65 14.75 10.25
N TRP A 51 -9.85 13.93 9.57
CA TRP A 51 -8.47 14.26 9.20
C TRP A 51 -8.40 15.25 8.02
N HIS A 52 -9.09 16.39 8.11
CA HIS A 52 -8.77 17.61 7.36
C HIS A 52 -9.69 18.77 7.78
N LYS A 53 -9.33 19.50 8.84
CA LYS A 53 -9.91 20.82 9.11
C LYS A 53 -8.87 21.89 8.81
N ASN A 54 -8.45 21.99 7.55
CA ASN A 54 -7.65 23.11 7.06
C ASN A 54 -8.60 24.19 6.53
N GLU A 55 -8.46 25.41 7.04
CA GLU A 55 -9.38 26.54 6.85
C GLU A 55 -9.45 27.09 5.40
N TYR A 56 -8.64 26.54 4.47
CA TYR A 56 -8.46 27.10 3.12
C TYR A 56 -8.91 26.19 1.96
N HIS A 57 -9.35 24.94 2.21
CA HIS A 57 -9.87 24.06 1.15
C HIS A 57 -11.31 23.63 1.42
N ARG A 58 -12.23 24.03 0.53
CA ARG A 58 -13.68 23.71 0.54
C ARG A 58 -14.04 22.22 0.45
N PHE A 59 -13.06 21.33 0.51
CA PHE A 59 -13.26 19.89 0.46
C PHE A 59 -13.11 19.30 1.86
N ASN A 60 -14.23 19.28 2.59
CA ASN A 60 -14.38 18.58 3.86
C ASN A 60 -14.47 17.07 3.61
N VAL A 61 -13.43 16.49 3.02
CA VAL A 61 -13.35 15.06 2.77
C VAL A 61 -12.95 14.43 4.09
N VAL A 62 -13.94 13.82 4.76
CA VAL A 62 -13.75 12.94 5.91
C VAL A 62 -12.53 12.05 5.62
N GLY A 63 -11.53 11.99 6.52
CA GLY A 63 -10.29 11.24 6.27
C GLY A 63 -10.49 9.79 5.82
N MET A 64 -11.65 9.20 6.14
CA MET A 64 -12.09 7.90 5.63
C MET A 64 -12.38 7.87 4.13
N ALA A 65 -13.03 8.89 3.57
CA ALA A 65 -13.32 8.94 2.14
C ALA A 65 -12.03 8.98 1.32
N TRP A 66 -10.97 9.62 1.85
CA TRP A 66 -9.65 9.59 1.23
C TRP A 66 -9.03 8.18 1.21
N MET A 67 -9.14 7.42 2.30
CA MET A 67 -8.66 6.03 2.35
C MET A 67 -9.40 5.13 1.35
N VAL A 68 -10.73 5.23 1.29
CA VAL A 68 -11.55 4.46 0.34
C VAL A 68 -11.21 4.82 -1.11
N VAL A 69 -10.95 6.10 -1.39
CA VAL A 69 -10.48 6.54 -2.72
C VAL A 69 -9.14 5.89 -3.04
N GLN A 70 -8.18 5.86 -2.12
CA GLN A 70 -6.89 5.20 -2.35
C GLN A 70 -7.03 3.70 -2.63
N TRP A 71 -7.90 3.01 -1.90
CA TRP A 71 -8.15 1.57 -2.12
C TRP A 71 -8.80 1.26 -3.45
N THR A 72 -9.52 2.22 -4.04
CA THR A 72 -10.14 2.06 -5.36
C THR A 72 -9.17 2.45 -6.48
N VAL A 73 -8.37 3.49 -6.26
CA VAL A 73 -7.42 3.99 -7.26
C VAL A 73 -6.27 3.00 -7.46
N ALA A 74 -5.77 2.35 -6.40
CA ALA A 74 -4.63 1.43 -6.51
C ALA A 74 -4.90 0.23 -7.45
N PRO A 75 -6.02 -0.51 -7.35
CA PRO A 75 -6.37 -1.56 -8.31
C PRO A 75 -6.54 -1.04 -9.74
N VAL A 76 -7.15 0.13 -9.92
CA VAL A 76 -7.37 0.72 -11.25
C VAL A 76 -6.04 1.05 -11.92
N VAL A 77 -5.12 1.69 -11.19
CA VAL A 77 -3.77 2.00 -11.69
C VAL A 77 -3.02 0.70 -12.00
N ALA A 78 -3.11 -0.32 -11.14
CA ALA A 78 -2.50 -1.62 -11.39
C ALA A 78 -3.06 -2.28 -12.67
N CYS A 79 -4.37 -2.22 -12.90
CA CYS A 79 -5.00 -2.72 -14.14
C CYS A 79 -4.49 -2.00 -15.39
N VAL A 80 -4.41 -0.66 -15.35
CA VAL A 80 -3.88 0.12 -16.48
C VAL A 80 -2.42 -0.23 -16.75
N CYS A 81 -1.58 -0.32 -15.71
CA CYS A 81 -0.19 -0.72 -15.84
C CYS A 81 -0.05 -2.14 -16.40
N ALA A 82 -0.82 -3.10 -15.90
CA ALA A 82 -0.82 -4.48 -16.40
C ALA A 82 -1.21 -4.56 -17.89
N PHE A 83 -2.24 -3.80 -18.30
CA PHE A 83 -2.65 -3.72 -19.69
C PHE A 83 -1.55 -3.11 -20.59
N CYS A 84 -0.92 -2.03 -20.15
CA CYS A 84 0.21 -1.42 -20.86
C CYS A 84 1.39 -2.39 -21.00
N LEU A 85 1.78 -3.09 -19.93
CA LEU A 85 2.87 -4.07 -19.98
C LEU A 85 2.54 -5.25 -20.90
N PHE A 86 1.31 -5.78 -20.82
CA PHE A 86 0.87 -6.89 -21.67
C PHE A 86 0.84 -6.49 -23.16
N THR A 87 0.36 -5.29 -23.48
CA THR A 87 0.33 -4.81 -24.87
C THR A 87 1.74 -4.57 -25.43
N LEU A 88 2.69 -4.09 -24.61
CA LEU A 88 4.10 -3.98 -24.98
C LEU A 88 4.73 -5.35 -25.23
N LEU A 89 4.57 -6.30 -24.31
CA LEU A 89 5.04 -7.68 -24.46
C LEU A 89 4.48 -8.34 -25.72
N LYS A 90 3.18 -8.17 -25.97
CA LYS A 90 2.51 -8.72 -27.16
C LYS A 90 3.07 -8.16 -28.47
N LYS A 91 3.42 -6.87 -28.52
CA LYS A 91 4.00 -6.22 -29.71
C LYS A 91 5.49 -6.56 -29.90
N LEU A 92 6.27 -6.58 -28.83
CA LEU A 92 7.73 -6.67 -28.90
C LEU A 92 8.26 -8.10 -28.97
N VAL A 93 7.53 -9.06 -28.38
CA VAL A 93 7.99 -10.46 -28.26
C VAL A 93 7.09 -11.40 -29.07
N LEU A 94 5.78 -11.45 -28.77
CA LEU A 94 4.90 -12.52 -29.30
C LEU A 94 4.58 -12.43 -30.80
N ARG A 95 4.63 -11.24 -31.41
CA ARG A 95 4.26 -11.04 -32.83
C ARG A 95 5.43 -11.11 -33.80
N HIS A 96 6.63 -11.43 -33.32
CA HIS A 96 7.84 -11.44 -34.14
C HIS A 96 8.23 -12.87 -34.51
N GLU A 97 8.67 -13.11 -35.74
CA GLU A 97 9.07 -14.45 -36.25
C GLU A 97 10.21 -15.10 -35.44
N LYS A 98 11.02 -14.31 -34.72
CA LYS A 98 12.10 -14.76 -33.81
C LYS A 98 11.80 -14.41 -32.36
N GLY A 99 10.67 -14.89 -31.84
CA GLY A 99 10.21 -14.56 -30.48
C GLY A 99 11.07 -15.15 -29.36
N ASP A 100 11.74 -16.27 -29.63
CA ASP A 100 12.65 -17.01 -28.76
C ASP A 100 13.98 -16.28 -28.50
N GLU A 101 14.60 -15.70 -29.52
CA GLU A 101 15.82 -14.89 -29.32
C GLU A 101 15.51 -13.57 -28.62
N ARG A 102 14.35 -12.97 -28.91
CA ARG A 102 13.95 -11.69 -28.30
C ARG A 102 13.52 -11.81 -26.84
N ILE A 103 12.93 -12.93 -26.42
CA ILE A 103 12.55 -13.10 -25.02
C ILE A 103 13.79 -13.13 -24.12
N LEU A 104 14.90 -13.72 -24.58
CA LEU A 104 16.16 -13.79 -23.84
C LEU A 104 16.80 -12.42 -23.60
N VAL A 105 16.56 -11.44 -24.48
CA VAL A 105 17.02 -10.06 -24.30
C VAL A 105 16.01 -9.23 -23.49
N PHE A 106 14.71 -9.47 -23.68
CA PHE A 106 13.66 -8.69 -23.01
C PHE A 106 13.53 -9.05 -21.52
N LEU A 107 13.77 -10.32 -21.16
CA LEU A 107 13.69 -10.80 -19.78
C LEU A 107 14.66 -10.07 -18.84
N PRO A 108 15.99 -10.00 -19.09
CA PRO A 108 16.91 -9.29 -18.19
C PRO A 108 16.63 -7.79 -18.10
N ILE A 109 16.10 -7.16 -19.16
CA ILE A 109 15.69 -5.75 -19.13
C ILE A 109 14.50 -5.55 -18.19
N GLY A 110 13.47 -6.40 -18.30
CA GLY A 110 12.31 -6.33 -17.41
C GLY A 110 12.68 -6.56 -15.94
N TYR A 111 13.52 -7.59 -15.68
CA TYR A 111 14.07 -7.84 -14.34
C TYR A 111 14.95 -6.69 -13.84
N GLY A 112 15.76 -6.08 -14.71
CA GLY A 112 16.61 -4.94 -14.37
C GLY A 112 15.81 -3.71 -13.96
N ILE A 113 14.71 -3.40 -14.67
CA ILE A 113 13.81 -2.30 -14.29
C ILE A 113 13.14 -2.59 -12.95
N ALA A 114 12.65 -3.81 -12.72
CA ALA A 114 12.04 -4.19 -11.44
C ALA A 114 13.04 -4.10 -10.28
N ALA A 115 14.25 -4.65 -10.45
CA ALA A 115 15.32 -4.58 -9.46
C ALA A 115 15.78 -3.14 -9.20
N GLY A 116 15.89 -2.32 -10.24
CA GLY A 116 16.24 -0.91 -10.12
C GLY A 116 15.20 -0.12 -9.34
N LEU A 117 13.91 -0.31 -9.62
CA LEU A 117 12.82 0.31 -8.87
C LEU A 117 12.81 -0.14 -7.40
N LEU A 118 12.98 -1.44 -7.14
CA LEU A 118 13.06 -1.96 -5.76
C LEU A 118 14.26 -1.37 -5.01
N CYS A 119 15.43 -1.33 -5.65
CA CYS A 119 16.63 -0.73 -5.06
C CYS A 119 16.42 0.75 -4.74
N GLN A 120 15.80 1.50 -5.66
CA GLN A 120 15.43 2.88 -5.44
C GLN A 120 14.54 3.02 -4.19
N PHE A 121 13.43 2.29 -4.11
CA PHE A 121 12.55 2.35 -2.94
C PHE A 121 13.28 2.02 -1.63
N VAL A 122 14.12 0.98 -1.62
CA VAL A 122 14.89 0.60 -0.43
C VAL A 122 15.85 1.71 -0.02
N VAL A 123 16.59 2.32 -0.95
CA VAL A 123 17.53 3.40 -0.64
C VAL A 123 16.78 4.62 -0.11
N PHE A 124 15.68 5.02 -0.75
CA PHE A 124 14.93 6.20 -0.32
C PHE A 124 14.23 6.01 1.02
N GLU A 125 13.62 4.86 1.27
CA GLU A 125 12.94 4.60 2.55
C GLU A 125 13.95 4.31 3.67
N VAL A 126 14.94 3.43 3.45
CA VAL A 126 15.84 2.98 4.52
C VAL A 126 16.93 3.99 4.83
N CYS A 127 17.62 4.56 3.82
CA CYS A 127 18.73 5.48 4.09
C CYS A 127 18.24 6.84 4.58
N VAL A 128 17.15 7.39 4.01
CA VAL A 128 16.62 8.69 4.46
C VAL A 128 16.02 8.57 5.86
N PHE A 129 15.30 7.47 6.15
CA PHE A 129 14.76 7.23 7.49
C PHE A 129 15.87 6.99 8.54
N ALA A 130 16.91 6.22 8.21
CA ALA A 130 18.04 5.98 9.11
C ALA A 130 18.81 7.29 9.43
N ILE A 131 19.04 8.14 8.43
CA ILE A 131 19.68 9.45 8.63
C ILE A 131 18.77 10.37 9.47
N GLY A 132 17.46 10.36 9.23
CA GLY A 132 16.49 11.09 10.04
C GLY A 132 16.50 10.68 11.52
N PHE A 133 16.50 9.37 11.80
CA PHE A 133 16.50 8.83 13.17
C PHE A 133 17.79 9.15 13.95
N VAL A 134 18.95 9.06 13.27
CA VAL A 134 20.25 9.45 13.87
C VAL A 134 20.29 10.94 14.19
N THR A 135 19.78 11.79 13.29
CA THR A 135 19.77 13.24 13.48
C THR A 135 18.82 13.66 14.62
N GLN A 136 17.71 12.95 14.80
CA GLN A 136 16.77 13.20 15.89
C GLN A 136 17.33 12.75 17.24
N SER A 137 18.02 11.60 17.29
CA SER A 137 18.69 11.09 18.50
C SER A 137 19.83 12.00 18.97
N LEU A 138 20.58 12.61 18.04
CA LEU A 138 21.61 13.61 18.34
C LEU A 138 21.06 14.94 18.87
N LYS A 139 19.83 15.32 18.50
CA LYS A 139 19.15 16.50 19.05
C LYS A 139 18.61 16.27 20.46
N PHE A 140 18.26 15.04 20.82
CA PHE A 140 17.85 14.68 22.20
C PHE A 140 19.04 14.46 23.14
N ALA A 141 20.25 14.29 22.61
CA ALA A 141 21.49 14.13 23.38
C ALA A 141 22.22 15.46 23.69
N LYS A 142 21.66 16.61 23.33
CA LYS A 142 22.11 17.96 23.70
C LYS A 142 21.05 18.64 24.54
#